data_AF-A0A258AUZ4-F1
#
_entry.id   AF-A0A258AUZ4-F1
#
_cell.length_a   1.000
_cell.length_b   1.000
_cell.length_c   1.000
_cell.angle_alpha   90.00
_cell.angle_beta   90.00
_cell.angle_gamma   90.00
#
_symmetry.space_group_name_H-M   'P 1'
#
loop_
_entity.id
_entity.type
_entity.pdbx_description
1 polymer ?
#
loop_
_entity_poly.entity_id
_entity_poly.type
_entity_poly.pdbx_seq_one_letter_code
_entity_poly.pdbx_strand_id
1 'polypeptide(L)'
;MKTLLHTFLLLVTLTSAIADTAVKAGPRKGRLLEFSPTQSAEFFVEKDRTISIAFYDAAMKAQPPAAQVVTATAEAPTGKTKIDFAPKGTLLVATAPLPAGEDYQVVVQVKPDATSKPKNFRIKLLLYTCKECGNAEYACICDH
;
A
#
# COMPACT_ATOMS: atom_id res chain seq x y z
N MET A 1 -3.91 41.57 47.85
CA MET A 1 -3.96 40.17 47.37
C MET A 1 -5.15 40.07 46.43
N LYS A 2 -4.92 40.03 45.11
CA LYS A 2 -5.98 39.99 44.08
C LYS A 2 -5.80 38.71 43.28
N THR A 3 -6.66 37.73 43.51
CA THR A 3 -6.74 36.46 42.80
C THR A 3 -7.35 36.70 41.42
N LEU A 4 -6.53 36.62 40.37
CA LEU A 4 -6.97 36.77 38.99
C LEU A 4 -7.23 35.36 38.42
N LEU A 5 -8.52 35.03 38.37
CA LEU A 5 -9.09 33.81 37.83
C LEU A 5 -8.88 33.80 36.30
N HIS A 6 -8.06 32.89 35.79
CA HIS A 6 -7.82 32.75 34.34
C HIS A 6 -8.80 31.72 33.77
N THR A 7 -9.76 32.20 32.98
CA THR A 7 -10.70 31.40 32.19
C THR A 7 -9.98 30.68 31.06
N PHE A 8 -9.97 29.34 31.10
CA PHE A 8 -9.53 28.48 30.01
C PHE A 8 -10.66 28.33 28.98
N LEU A 9 -10.45 28.84 27.76
CA LEU A 9 -11.35 28.61 26.62
C LEU A 9 -10.80 27.44 25.79
N LEU A 10 -11.43 26.27 25.90
CA LEU A 10 -11.05 25.06 25.16
C LEU A 10 -11.72 25.07 23.77
N LEU A 11 -10.97 25.49 22.74
CA LEU A 11 -11.43 25.45 21.35
C LEU A 11 -11.20 24.04 20.79
N VAL A 12 -12.25 23.21 20.77
CA VAL A 12 -12.21 21.89 20.15
C VAL A 12 -12.40 22.03 18.64
N THR A 13 -11.32 21.99 17.87
CA THR A 13 -11.37 21.87 16.42
C THR A 13 -11.65 20.42 16.04
N LEU A 14 -12.88 20.10 15.64
CA LEU A 14 -13.16 18.84 14.95
C LEU A 14 -12.57 18.92 13.53
N THR A 15 -11.34 18.44 13.35
CA THR A 15 -10.84 18.10 12.02
C THR A 15 -11.47 16.79 11.60
N SER A 16 -12.45 16.86 10.70
CA SER A 16 -12.98 15.70 9.99
C SER A 16 -11.87 15.09 9.15
N ALA A 17 -11.37 13.92 9.57
CA ALA A 17 -10.48 13.11 8.74
C ALA A 17 -11.32 12.48 7.62
N ILE A 18 -11.40 13.16 6.47
CA ILE A 18 -11.86 12.54 5.23
C ILE A 18 -10.76 11.54 4.86
N ALA A 19 -11.02 10.26 5.02
CA ALA A 19 -10.12 9.22 4.53
C ALA A 19 -10.11 9.33 3.00
N ASP A 20 -9.04 9.89 2.46
CA ASP A 20 -8.83 10.07 1.02
C ASP A 20 -8.78 8.68 0.36
N THR A 21 -9.89 8.28 -0.27
CA THR A 21 -10.05 6.97 -0.90
C THR A 21 -9.34 6.86 -2.25
N ALA A 22 -8.73 7.96 -2.72
CA ALA A 22 -8.07 8.02 -4.01
C ALA A 22 -6.89 7.03 -4.09
N VAL A 23 -6.77 6.39 -5.24
CA VAL A 23 -5.59 5.59 -5.56
C VAL A 23 -4.39 6.52 -5.67
N LYS A 24 -3.31 6.19 -4.96
CA LYS A 24 -2.02 6.90 -5.10
C LYS A 24 -1.01 5.99 -5.78
N ALA A 25 -0.23 6.56 -6.68
CA ALA A 25 0.91 5.90 -7.27
C ALA A 25 2.19 6.22 -6.50
N GLY A 26 3.06 5.23 -6.33
CA GLY A 26 4.39 5.43 -5.76
C GLY A 26 5.43 5.88 -6.80
N PRO A 27 6.68 6.13 -6.38
CA PRO A 27 7.78 6.54 -7.25
C PRO A 27 8.09 5.55 -8.38
N ARG A 28 7.74 4.27 -8.20
CA ARG A 28 7.91 3.22 -9.21
C ARG A 28 6.67 3.05 -10.10
N LYS A 29 5.68 3.95 -10.01
CA LYS A 29 4.39 3.87 -10.70
C LYS A 29 3.55 2.64 -10.31
N GLY A 30 3.85 2.04 -9.17
CA GLY A 30 3.05 0.99 -8.54
C GLY A 30 1.97 1.57 -7.65
N ARG A 31 1.18 0.69 -7.04
CA ARG A 31 0.07 1.06 -6.16
C ARG A 31 0.60 1.34 -4.74
N LEU A 32 0.42 2.57 -4.25
CA LEU A 32 0.82 2.95 -2.90
C LEU A 32 -0.20 2.40 -1.88
N LEU A 33 0.34 1.79 -0.82
CA LEU A 33 -0.36 1.11 0.26
C LEU A 33 0.01 1.80 1.57
N GLU A 34 -0.80 2.77 1.99
CA GLU A 34 -0.60 3.50 3.25
C GLU A 34 -1.00 2.61 4.44
N PHE A 35 -0.05 1.89 5.04
CA PHE A 35 -0.34 0.93 6.11
C PHE A 35 -0.12 1.48 7.52
N SER A 36 0.57 2.62 7.65
CA SER A 36 0.69 3.37 8.90
C SER A 36 0.72 4.88 8.60
N PRO A 37 0.58 5.75 9.62
CA PRO A 37 0.62 7.21 9.42
C PRO A 37 1.96 7.74 8.88
N THR A 38 3.05 6.99 9.04
CA THR A 38 4.42 7.45 8.71
C THR A 38 5.13 6.54 7.72
N GLN A 39 4.49 5.46 7.28
CA GLN A 39 5.06 4.50 6.35
C GLN A 39 4.04 4.06 5.31
N SER A 40 4.54 3.88 4.10
CA SER A 40 3.79 3.29 3.00
C SER A 40 4.60 2.18 2.34
N ALA A 41 3.89 1.26 1.70
CA ALA A 41 4.46 0.25 0.84
C ALA A 41 4.00 0.51 -0.60
N GLU A 42 4.79 0.18 -1.61
CA GLU A 42 4.36 0.24 -3.00
C GLU A 42 4.34 -1.16 -3.60
N PHE A 43 3.14 -1.58 -4.00
CA PHE A 43 2.91 -2.79 -4.75
C PHE A 43 3.23 -2.56 -6.22
N PHE A 44 4.14 -3.38 -6.76
CA PHE A 44 4.54 -3.31 -8.16
C PHE A 44 4.58 -4.71 -8.77
N VAL A 45 4.02 -4.87 -9.97
CA VAL A 45 4.11 -6.12 -10.73
C VAL A 45 5.29 -6.01 -11.70
N GLU A 46 6.29 -6.86 -11.50
CA GLU A 46 7.48 -6.93 -12.34
C GLU A 46 7.17 -7.58 -13.70
N LYS A 47 8.12 -7.44 -14.64
CA LYS A 47 7.98 -8.01 -16.00
C LYS A 47 7.81 -9.53 -16.01
N ASP A 48 8.36 -10.22 -15.03
CA ASP A 48 8.23 -11.68 -14.84
C ASP A 48 6.95 -12.06 -14.06
N ARG A 49 6.06 -11.10 -13.81
CA ARG A 49 4.81 -11.22 -13.03
C ARG A 49 5.02 -11.56 -11.55
N THR A 50 6.24 -11.47 -11.04
CA THR A 50 6.46 -11.41 -9.59
C THR A 50 6.00 -10.07 -9.04
N ILE A 51 5.58 -10.05 -7.78
CA ILE A 51 5.28 -8.80 -7.07
C ILE A 51 6.55 -8.37 -6.35
N SER A 52 6.89 -7.09 -6.42
CA SER A 52 7.85 -6.48 -5.51
C SER A 52 7.20 -5.38 -4.68
N ILE A 53 7.67 -5.25 -3.45
CA ILE A 53 7.22 -4.27 -2.47
C ILE A 53 8.40 -3.40 -2.09
N ALA A 54 8.28 -2.10 -2.35
CA ALA A 54 9.16 -1.08 -1.79
C ALA A 54 8.52 -0.46 -0.55
N PHE A 55 9.31 -0.03 0.43
CA PHE A 55 8.81 0.73 1.58
C PHE A 55 9.29 2.17 1.50
N TYR A 56 8.46 3.09 1.98
CA TYR A 56 8.79 4.51 2.04
C TYR A 56 8.47 5.09 3.41
N ASP A 57 9.26 6.09 3.81
CA ASP A 57 8.94 6.96 4.92
C ASP A 57 7.89 8.03 4.53
N ALA A 58 7.50 8.89 5.47
CA ALA A 58 6.55 9.97 5.25
C ALA A 58 7.02 11.01 4.20
N ALA A 59 8.32 11.06 3.88
CA ALA A 59 8.90 11.92 2.86
C ALA A 59 9.03 11.21 1.50
N MET A 60 8.42 10.03 1.33
CA MET A 60 8.50 9.19 0.13
C MET A 60 9.93 8.73 -0.20
N LYS A 61 10.82 8.66 0.79
CA LYS A 61 12.18 8.12 0.62
C LYS A 61 12.20 6.63 0.88
N ALA A 62 12.82 5.88 -0.04
CA ALA A 62 12.89 4.43 0.03
C ALA A 62 13.59 3.96 1.31
N GLN A 63 13.00 2.96 1.96
CA GLN A 63 13.52 2.30 3.16
C GLN A 63 13.76 0.82 2.85
N PRO A 64 14.83 0.20 3.37
CA PRO A 64 14.99 -1.25 3.30
C PRO A 64 13.88 -1.95 4.10
N PRO A 65 13.51 -3.19 3.74
CA PRO A 65 12.62 -4.00 4.56
C PRO A 65 13.19 -4.18 5.97
N ALA A 66 12.34 -4.02 6.98
CA ALA A 66 12.71 -4.17 8.39
C ALA A 66 11.74 -5.13 9.09
N ALA A 67 10.98 -4.66 10.09
CA ALA A 67 10.04 -5.49 10.84
C ALA A 67 8.77 -5.85 10.07
N GLN A 68 8.49 -5.18 8.94
CA GLN A 68 7.23 -5.31 8.23
C GLN A 68 7.03 -6.72 7.72
N VAL A 69 5.79 -7.21 7.84
CA VAL A 69 5.38 -8.50 7.29
C VAL A 69 4.37 -8.26 6.18
N VAL A 70 4.67 -8.78 4.99
CA VAL A 70 3.79 -8.69 3.82
C VAL A 70 3.45 -10.08 3.31
N THR A 71 2.17 -10.32 3.09
CA THR A 71 1.67 -11.50 2.38
C THR A 71 0.65 -11.05 1.34
N ALA A 72 0.50 -11.80 0.26
CA ALA A 72 -0.54 -11.55 -0.72
C ALA A 72 -1.34 -12.82 -1.01
N THR A 73 -2.60 -12.65 -1.39
CA THR A 73 -3.45 -13.74 -1.90
C THR A 73 -3.98 -13.32 -3.26
N ALA A 74 -3.62 -14.06 -4.31
CA ALA A 74 -4.21 -13.92 -5.63
C ALA A 74 -5.48 -14.75 -5.70
N GLU A 75 -6.61 -14.12 -5.98
CA GLU A 75 -7.93 -14.76 -6.11
C GLU A 75 -8.27 -15.01 -7.59
N ALA A 76 -7.39 -15.72 -8.29
CA ALA A 76 -7.54 -16.01 -9.71
C ALA A 76 -8.75 -16.93 -9.99
N PRO A 77 -9.26 -16.98 -11.23
CA PRO A 77 -10.36 -17.88 -11.59
C PRO A 77 -10.05 -19.37 -11.34
N THR A 78 -8.77 -19.75 -11.38
CA THR A 78 -8.28 -21.11 -11.09
C THR A 78 -8.26 -21.45 -9.60
N GLY A 79 -8.48 -20.47 -8.72
CA GLY A 79 -8.45 -20.63 -7.26
C GLY A 79 -7.60 -19.58 -6.56
N LYS A 80 -7.57 -19.68 -5.23
CA LYS A 80 -6.78 -18.77 -4.38
C LYS A 80 -5.36 -19.29 -4.20
N THR A 81 -4.38 -18.44 -4.46
CA THR A 81 -2.96 -18.74 -4.26
C THR A 81 -2.35 -17.75 -3.28
N LYS A 82 -1.79 -18.26 -2.18
CA LYS A 82 -0.98 -17.45 -1.25
C LYS A 82 0.39 -17.19 -1.87
N ILE A 83 0.86 -15.95 -1.73
CA ILE A 83 2.15 -15.47 -2.21
C ILE A 83 2.93 -14.96 -1.00
N ASP A 84 4.08 -15.58 -0.77
CA ASP A 84 5.04 -15.19 0.25
C ASP A 84 6.15 -14.33 -0.38
N PHE A 85 6.82 -13.54 0.46
CA PHE A 85 7.84 -12.60 0.03
C PHE A 85 9.16 -12.87 0.74
N ALA A 86 10.26 -12.62 0.04
CA ALA A 86 11.62 -12.68 0.58
C ALA A 86 12.36 -11.35 0.33
N PRO A 87 13.24 -10.92 1.25
CA PRO A 87 14.09 -9.76 1.00
C PRO A 87 15.02 -9.98 -0.20
N LYS A 88 15.07 -8.99 -1.09
CA LYS A 88 16.02 -8.92 -2.21
C LYS A 88 16.51 -7.49 -2.37
N GLY A 89 17.68 -7.20 -1.82
CA GLY A 89 18.19 -5.83 -1.74
C GLY A 89 17.28 -4.94 -0.88
N THR A 90 16.83 -3.82 -1.43
CA THR A 90 15.95 -2.86 -0.74
C THR A 90 14.46 -3.14 -0.94
N LEU A 91 14.10 -4.32 -1.46
CA LEU A 91 12.71 -4.71 -1.75
C LEU A 91 12.36 -6.02 -1.04
N LEU A 92 11.07 -6.24 -0.81
CA LEU A 92 10.54 -7.59 -0.67
C LEU A 92 10.05 -8.07 -2.04
N VAL A 93 10.43 -9.26 -2.45
CA VAL A 93 10.04 -9.84 -3.76
C VAL A 93 9.32 -11.15 -3.53
N ALA A 94 8.22 -11.35 -4.26
CA ALA A 94 7.43 -12.57 -4.22
C ALA A 94 8.29 -13.78 -4.61
N THR A 95 8.11 -14.88 -3.89
CA THR A 95 8.85 -16.13 -4.16
C THR A 95 8.32 -16.90 -5.37
N ALA A 96 7.15 -16.51 -5.88
CA ALA A 96 6.52 -17.07 -7.07
C ALA A 96 5.81 -15.96 -7.88
N PRO A 97 5.69 -16.12 -9.21
CA PRO A 97 4.91 -15.21 -10.03
C PRO A 97 3.42 -15.33 -9.72
N LEU A 98 2.67 -14.28 -10.04
CA LEU A 98 1.21 -14.29 -10.02
C LEU A 98 0.63 -15.42 -10.91
N PRO A 99 -0.52 -16.03 -10.57
CA PRO A 99 -1.24 -16.94 -11.46
C PRO A 99 -1.52 -16.30 -12.82
N ALA A 100 -1.59 -17.06 -13.92
CA ALA A 100 -1.85 -16.51 -15.25
C ALA A 100 -3.19 -15.76 -15.33
N GLY A 101 -3.29 -14.81 -16.26
CA GLY A 101 -4.48 -13.99 -16.48
C GLY A 101 -4.47 -12.65 -15.76
N GLU A 102 -5.61 -11.95 -15.86
CA GLU A 102 -5.89 -10.63 -15.30
C GLU A 102 -7.35 -10.58 -14.80
N ASP A 103 -7.81 -9.41 -14.37
CA ASP A 103 -9.19 -9.13 -13.93
C ASP A 103 -9.59 -9.87 -12.63
N TYR A 104 -8.60 -10.25 -11.82
CA TYR A 104 -8.82 -10.84 -10.50
C TYR A 104 -8.23 -9.99 -9.37
N GLN A 105 -8.61 -10.30 -8.13
CA GLN A 105 -8.15 -9.55 -6.96
C GLN A 105 -6.82 -10.09 -6.44
N VAL A 106 -5.89 -9.19 -6.15
CA VAL A 106 -4.73 -9.45 -5.30
C VAL A 106 -4.97 -8.76 -3.97
N VAL A 107 -5.19 -9.56 -2.92
CA VAL A 107 -5.37 -9.07 -1.55
C VAL A 107 -4.00 -9.02 -0.89
N VAL A 108 -3.44 -7.83 -0.74
CA VAL A 108 -2.18 -7.59 -0.05
C VAL A 108 -2.47 -7.28 1.41
N GLN A 109 -1.80 -7.97 2.32
CA GLN A 109 -1.86 -7.73 3.75
C GLN A 109 -0.51 -7.20 4.21
N VAL A 110 -0.51 -6.02 4.80
CA VAL A 110 0.71 -5.39 5.33
C VAL A 110 0.57 -5.24 6.84
N LYS A 111 1.57 -5.71 7.57
CA LYS A 111 1.73 -5.45 9.01
C LYS A 111 2.99 -4.61 9.23
N PRO A 112 2.94 -3.56 10.09
CA PRO A 112 4.15 -2.86 10.54
C PRO A 112 5.19 -3.79 11.19
N ASP A 113 4.71 -4.82 11.90
CA ASP A 113 5.51 -5.85 12.56
C ASP A 113 4.70 -7.15 12.71
N ALA A 114 5.34 -8.24 13.14
CA ALA A 114 4.70 -9.57 13.24
C ALA A 114 3.49 -9.64 14.19
N THR A 115 3.45 -8.78 15.22
CA THR A 115 2.42 -8.75 16.28
C THR A 115 1.27 -7.79 15.96
N SER A 116 1.51 -6.84 15.06
CA SER A 116 0.50 -5.89 14.59
C SER A 116 -0.63 -6.56 13.79
N LYS A 117 -1.83 -5.95 13.86
CA LYS A 117 -2.96 -6.31 13.00
C LYS A 117 -2.66 -5.95 11.54
N PRO A 118 -3.03 -6.81 10.57
CA PRO A 118 -2.81 -6.50 9.16
C PRO A 118 -3.77 -5.41 8.67
N LYS A 119 -3.27 -4.50 7.83
CA LYS A 119 -4.10 -3.70 6.92
C LYS A 119 -4.21 -4.42 5.59
N ASN A 120 -5.44 -4.58 5.10
CA ASN A 120 -5.73 -5.29 3.87
C ASN A 120 -5.98 -4.29 2.73
N PHE A 121 -5.33 -4.52 1.60
CA PHE A 121 -5.50 -3.77 0.37
C PHE A 121 -5.95 -4.73 -0.73
N ARG A 122 -7.06 -4.42 -1.39
CA ARG A 122 -7.58 -5.22 -2.50
C ARG A 122 -7.24 -4.49 -3.80
N ILE A 123 -6.43 -5.12 -4.62
CA ILE A 123 -5.91 -4.56 -5.86
C ILE A 123 -6.47 -5.37 -7.01
N LYS A 124 -7.28 -4.74 -7.85
CA LYS A 124 -7.78 -5.35 -9.08
C LYS A 124 -6.61 -5.45 -10.07
N LEU A 125 -6.22 -6.66 -10.43
CA LEU A 125 -5.05 -6.89 -11.28
C LEU A 125 -5.41 -6.69 -12.75
N LEU A 126 -5.10 -5.51 -13.26
CA LEU A 126 -5.17 -5.16 -14.67
C LEU A 126 -3.80 -4.58 -15.05
N LEU A 127 -3.12 -5.23 -16.00
CA LEU A 127 -1.71 -4.96 -16.32
C LEU A 127 -1.53 -4.07 -17.55
N TYR A 128 -2.61 -3.84 -18.31
CA TYR A 128 -2.58 -2.85 -19.38
C TYR A 128 -2.31 -1.45 -18.83
N THR A 129 -1.73 -0.60 -19.67
CA THR A 129 -1.34 0.75 -19.28
C THR A 129 -2.50 1.73 -19.47
N CYS A 130 -2.79 2.52 -18.42
CA CYS A 130 -3.66 3.68 -18.49
C CYS A 130 -3.09 4.68 -19.49
N LYS A 131 -3.87 5.10 -20.48
CA LYS A 131 -3.41 6.06 -21.49
C LYS A 131 -3.20 7.46 -20.93
N GLU A 132 -3.88 7.81 -19.84
CA GLU A 132 -3.84 9.15 -19.25
C GLU A 132 -2.67 9.30 -18.27
N CYS A 133 -2.57 8.44 -17.26
CA CYS A 133 -1.51 8.52 -16.26
C CYS A 133 -0.25 7.70 -16.60
N GLY A 134 -0.34 6.77 -17.56
CA GLY A 134 0.79 5.94 -17.98
C GLY A 134 1.21 4.84 -16.98
N ASN A 135 0.43 4.63 -15.92
CA ASN A 135 0.63 3.52 -14.98
C ASN A 135 -0.07 2.26 -15.49
N ALA A 136 0.30 1.09 -14.97
CA ALA A 136 -0.54 -0.09 -15.12
C ALA A 136 -1.90 0.14 -14.41
N GLU A 137 -2.99 -0.42 -14.92
CA GLU A 137 -4.32 -0.04 -14.46
C GLU A 137 -4.60 -0.40 -13.00
N TYR A 138 -3.93 -1.42 -12.45
CA TYR A 138 -3.97 -1.71 -11.01
C TYR A 138 -3.47 -0.56 -10.12
N ALA A 139 -2.68 0.36 -10.69
CA ALA A 139 -2.11 1.55 -10.07
C ALA A 139 -2.57 2.85 -10.76
N CYS A 140 -3.67 2.81 -11.51
CA CYS A 140 -4.27 4.00 -12.12
C CYS A 140 -4.71 4.99 -11.04
N ILE A 141 -4.38 6.26 -11.24
CA ILE A 141 -4.70 7.38 -10.32
C ILE A 141 -5.78 8.31 -10.89
N CYS A 142 -6.40 7.92 -12.00
CA CYS A 142 -7.44 8.71 -12.65
C CYS A 142 -8.80 8.38 -12.02
N ASP A 143 -9.73 9.35 -12.06
CA ASP A 143 -11.06 9.25 -11.44
C ASP A 143 -12.17 8.81 -12.41
N HIS A 144 -11.81 8.04 -13.46
CA HIS A 144 -12.71 7.68 -14.56
C HIS A 144 -13.38 6.30 -14.40
#